data_AF-A0A919Z6M2-F1
#
_entry.id   AF-A0A919Z6M2-F1
#
_cell.length_a   1.000
_cell.length_b   1.000
_cell.length_c   1.000
_cell.angle_alpha   90.00
_cell.angle_beta   90.00
_cell.angle_gamma   90.00
#
_symmetry.space_group_name_H-M   'P 1'
#
loop_
_entity.id
_entity.type
_entity.pdbx_description
1 polymer ?
#
loop_
_entity_poly.entity_id
_entity_poly.type
_entity_poly.pdbx_seq_one_letter_code
_entity_poly.pdbx_strand_id
1 'polypeptide(L)' 'MIDGYNLRADMEMQRLAWHAANVMNVHLRKKVTVKRLLGKEKLQTQEDKQSEFAKLIDLMSRRGR' A
#
# COMPACT_ATOMS: atom_id res chain seq x y z
N MET A 1 -20.42 2.19 -22.90
CA MET A 1 -19.27 1.38 -23.36
C MET A 1 -17.94 1.79 -22.72
N ILE A 2 -17.82 2.96 -22.10
CA ILE A 2 -16.56 3.47 -21.53
C ILE A 2 -16.15 2.71 -20.25
N ASP A 3 -17.10 2.27 -19.43
CA ASP A 3 -16.81 1.62 -18.14
C ASP A 3 -16.11 0.26 -18.26
N GLY A 4 -16.41 -0.52 -19.31
CA GLY A 4 -15.81 -1.83 -19.52
C GLY A 4 -14.33 -1.79 -19.95
N TYR A 5 -13.94 -0.73 -20.67
CA TYR A 5 -12.54 -0.52 -21.07
C TYR A 5 -11.68 -0.11 -19.87
N ASN A 6 -12.20 0.77 -19.02
CA ASN A 6 -11.51 1.19 -17.80
C ASN A 6 -11.31 0.03 -16.82
N LEU A 7 -12.31 -0.85 -16.67
CA LEU A 7 -12.20 -2.01 -15.77
C LEU A 7 -11.12 -3.01 -16.21
N ARG A 8 -10.99 -3.24 -17.52
CA ARG A 8 -9.96 -4.13 -18.08
C ARG A 8 -8.56 -3.55 -17.86
N ALA A 9 -8.38 -2.27 -18.17
CA ALA A 9 -7.11 -1.59 -17.95
C ALA A 9 -6.69 -1.60 -16.47
N ASP A 10 -7.63 -1.36 -15.55
CA ASP A 10 -7.39 -1.42 -14.11
C ASP A 10 -6.96 -2.82 -13.64
N MET A 11 -7.60 -3.87 -14.14
CA MET A 11 -7.22 -5.25 -13.81
C MET A 11 -5.84 -5.62 -14.36
N GLU A 12 -5.49 -5.15 -15.56
CA GLU A 12 -4.16 -5.36 -16.14
C GLU A 12 -3.08 -4.62 -15.35
N MET A 13 -3.32 -3.36 -14.97
CA MET A 13 -2.42 -2.61 -14.09
C MET A 13 -2.24 -3.30 -12.74
N GLN A 14 -3.30 -3.83 -12.15
CA GLN A 14 -3.22 -4.59 -10.88
C GLN A 14 -2.35 -5.85 -11.03
N ARG A 15 -2.51 -6.61 -12.12
CA ARG A 15 -1.69 -7.81 -12.39
C ARG A 15 -0.21 -7.44 -12.58
N LEU A 16 0.07 -6.39 -13.34
CA LEU A 16 1.43 -5.90 -13.56
C LEU A 16 2.09 -5.45 -12.25
N ALA A 17 1.37 -4.68 -11.45
CA ALA A 17 1.87 -4.21 -10.15
C ALA A 17 2.09 -5.37 -9.17
N TRP A 18 1.25 -6.42 -9.20
CA TRP A 18 1.45 -7.62 -8.40
C TRP A 18 2.72 -8.39 -8.83
N HIS A 19 2.89 -8.59 -10.13
CA HIS A 19 4.07 -9.27 -10.66
C HIS A 19 5.35 -8.50 -10.32
N ALA A 20 5.37 -7.19 -10.55
CA ALA A 20 6.49 -6.33 -10.22
C ALA A 20 6.81 -6.36 -8.71
N ALA A 21 5.80 -6.29 -7.83
CA ALA A 21 6.00 -6.40 -6.38
C ALA A 21 6.66 -7.72 -6.01
N ASN A 22 6.21 -8.85 -6.58
CA ASN A 22 6.80 -10.16 -6.30
C ASN A 22 8.25 -10.25 -6.78
N VAL A 23 8.54 -9.80 -8.01
CA VAL A 23 9.90 -9.78 -8.53
C VAL A 23 10.81 -8.94 -7.63
N MET A 24 10.38 -7.73 -7.24
CA MET A 24 11.16 -6.84 -6.37
C MET A 24 11.33 -7.39 -4.95
N ASN A 25 10.29 -7.98 -4.37
CA ASN A 25 10.32 -8.52 -3.01
C ASN A 25 11.22 -9.75 -2.93
N VAL A 26 11.10 -10.67 -3.90
CA VAL A 26 11.81 -11.95 -3.90
C VAL A 26 13.24 -11.79 -4.40
N HIS A 27 13.42 -11.18 -5.57
CA HIS A 27 14.72 -11.18 -6.26
C HIS A 27 15.58 -9.98 -5.87
N LEU A 28 14.96 -8.82 -5.61
CA LEU A 28 15.69 -7.60 -5.26
C LEU A 28 15.70 -7.32 -3.76
N ARG A 29 15.04 -8.16 -2.94
CA ARG A 29 14.88 -8.00 -1.48
C ARG A 29 14.34 -6.61 -1.07
N LYS A 30 13.69 -5.89 -1.98
CA LYS A 30 13.09 -4.57 -1.72
C LYS A 30 11.64 -4.79 -1.30
N LYS A 31 11.29 -4.47 -0.06
CA LYS A 31 9.91 -4.53 0.45
C LYS A 31 9.05 -3.46 -0.22
N VAL A 32 8.25 -3.86 -1.21
CA VAL A 32 7.33 -3.01 -1.98
C VAL A 32 5.94 -3.64 -1.99
N THR A 33 4.91 -2.81 -1.80
CA THR A 33 3.49 -3.20 -1.86
C THR A 33 2.90 -2.87 -3.23
N VAL A 34 1.88 -3.62 -3.64
CA VAL A 34 1.14 -3.34 -4.88
C VAL A 34 0.49 -1.95 -4.85
N LYS A 35 -0.03 -1.53 -3.68
CA LYS A 35 -0.64 -0.20 -3.50
C LYS A 35 0.36 0.92 -3.75
N ARG A 36 1.60 0.77 -3.29
CA ARG A 36 2.70 1.71 -3.55
C ARG A 36 3.07 1.78 -5.02
N LEU A 37 3.10 0.65 -5.73
CA LEU A 37 3.38 0.62 -7.19
C LEU A 37 2.25 1.27 -8.01
N LEU A 38 1.01 1.16 -7.55
CA LEU A 38 -0.14 1.81 -8.16
C LEU A 38 -0.32 3.29 -7.74
N GLY A 39 0.61 3.85 -6.95
CA GLY A 39 0.51 5.23 -6.46
C GLY A 39 -0.64 5.49 -5.47
N LYS A 40 -1.29 4.42 -4.99
CA LYS A 40 -2.43 4.48 -4.04
C LYS A 40 -1.99 4.57 -2.57
N GLU A 41 -0.69 4.46 -2.31
CA GLU A 41 -0.08 4.57 -1.00
C GLU A 41 1.02 5.63 -1.04
N LYS A 42 0.88 6.69 -0.23
CA LYS A 42 1.90 7.73 -0.11
C LYS A 42 3.11 7.18 0.64
N LEU A 43 4.30 7.68 0.32
CA LEU A 43 5.50 7.42 1.12
C LEU A 43 5.30 8.06 2.49
N GLN A 44 4.93 7.24 3.49
CA GLN A 44 4.92 7.68 4.88
C GLN A 44 6.36 7.89 5.33
N THR A 45 6.65 9.09 5.84
CA THR A 45 7.92 9.41 6.47
C THR A 45 8.04 8.71 7.82
N GLN A 46 9.24 8.66 8.40
CA GLN A 46 9.39 8.07 9.75
C GLN A 46 8.57 8.84 10.81
N GLU A 47 8.44 10.16 10.63
CA GLU A 47 7.64 11.03 11.49
C GLU A 47 6.15 10.66 11.43
N ASP A 48 5.63 10.41 10.22
CA ASP A 48 4.25 9.98 10.03
C ASP A 48 3.95 8.68 10.79
N LYS A 49 4.87 7.70 10.70
CA LYS A 49 4.73 6.40 11.38
C LYS A 49 4.76 6.52 12.89
N GLN A 50 5.63 7.37 13.44
CA GLN A 50 5.68 7.61 14.88
C GLN A 50 4.39 8.29 15.37
N SER A 51 3.85 9.23 14.59
CA SER A 51 2.60 9.91 14.92
C SER A 51 1.41 8.94 14.93
N GLU A 52 1.34 8.01 13.97
CA GLU A 52 0.29 6.98 13.91
C GLU A 52 0.41 5.98 15.05
N PHE A 53 1.64 5.60 15.41
CA PHE A 53 1.89 4.70 16.53
C PHE A 53 1.50 5.33 17.88
N ALA A 54 1.82 6.60 18.09
CA ALA A 54 1.40 7.34 19.28
C ALA A 54 -0.13 7.43 19.40
N LYS A 55 -0.83 7.66 18.28
CA LYS A 55 -2.30 7.66 18.23
C LYS A 55 -2.88 6.28 18.56
N LEU A 56 -2.29 5.20 18.06
CA LEU A 56 -2.71 3.83 18.37
C LEU A 56 -2.55 3.49 19.86
N ILE A 57 -1.45 3.89 20.49
CA ILE A 57 -1.21 3.69 21.93
C ILE A 57 -2.22 4.46 22.77
N ASP A 58 -2.49 5.73 22.45
CA ASP A 58 -3.50 6.54 23.15
C ASP A 58 -4.90 5.89 23.03
N LEU A 59 -5.26 5.42 21.84
CA LEU A 59 -6.55 4.80 21.58
C LEU A 59 -6.72 3.47 22.34
N MET A 60 -5.67 2.65 22.44
CA MET A 60 -5.66 1.43 23.26
C MET A 60 -5.76 1.75 24.76
N SER A 61 -5.06 2.79 25.21
CA SER A 61 -5.05 3.22 26.62
C SER A 61 -6.39 3.82 27.08
N ARG A 62 -7.17 4.38 26.15
CA ARG A 62 -8.54 4.86 26.40
C ARG A 62 -9.58 3.74 26.36
N ARG A 63 -9.35 2.67 25.61
CA ARG A 63 -10.29 1.55 25.47
C ARG A 63 -10.17 0.50 26.57
N GLY A 64 -9.06 0.50 27.30
CA GLY A 64 -8.83 -0.34 28.48
C GLY A 64 -9.22 0.30 29.82
N ARG A 65 -9.88 1.47 29.81
CA ARG A 65 -10.45 2.14 30.99
C ARG A 65 -11.96 2.16 30.92
#